data_AF-A0A962UE58-F1
#
_entry.id   AF-A0A962UE58-F1
#
_cell.length_a   1.000
_cell.length_b   1.000
_cell.length_c   1.000
_cell.angle_alpha   90.00
_cell.angle_beta   90.00
_cell.angle_gamma   90.00
#
_symmetry.space_group_name_H-M   'P 1'
#
loop_
_entity.id
_entity.type
_entity.pdbx_description
1 polymer ?
#
loop_
_entity_poly.entity_id
_entity_poly.type
_entity_poly.pdbx_seq_one_letter_code
_entity_poly.pdbx_strand_id
1 'polypeptide(L)'
;MVLVSKHRRALVSKIQPPAPSTYAPATAPASPTSATATAHPGRAWTPLAGDWDGNGTATVGLYEPVNSTFFLKNSNGPGMADVVFRFGPVGRVWTPLVGDWDGNGITTVGLFDPATSTFYLRNSNSAGVASVVFRFGPANAGWTPLAGDWNGDHRDTIGLFNPATSTFYLKNSLAGGAADVSARFGPTGKGWKPLMGDWDGNGTDTVGLFDPAASVFYLRNSNSAGVANLSFRFGPANSGWIPLTGNWSGSGLWEYEVEGTPQSPPP
;
A
#
# COMPACT_ATOMS: atom_id res chain seq x y z
N MET A 1 -6.73 6.66 -12.50
CA MET A 1 -6.15 6.21 -11.21
C MET A 1 -6.93 6.89 -10.10
N VAL A 2 -7.26 6.17 -9.03
CA VAL A 2 -7.86 6.76 -7.81
C VAL A 2 -6.80 6.77 -6.73
N LEU A 3 -6.56 7.93 -6.13
CA LEU A 3 -5.77 8.02 -4.91
C LEU A 3 -6.67 7.80 -3.70
N VAL A 4 -6.36 6.78 -2.91
CA VAL A 4 -7.05 6.53 -1.64
C VAL A 4 -6.13 6.99 -0.52
N SER A 5 -6.58 8.00 0.22
CA SER A 5 -5.86 8.55 1.38
C SER A 5 -6.24 7.82 2.66
N LYS A 6 -5.25 7.54 3.49
CA LYS A 6 -5.36 6.71 4.70
C LYS A 6 -6.03 7.38 5.91
N HIS A 7 -6.42 8.67 5.83
CA HIS A 7 -6.76 9.47 7.02
C HIS A 7 -8.02 10.35 6.98
N ARG A 8 -9.05 10.08 6.15
CA ARG A 8 -10.30 10.86 6.26
C ARG A 8 -11.29 10.25 7.25
N ARG A 9 -11.30 10.77 8.48
CA ARG A 9 -12.45 10.73 9.39
C ARG A 9 -13.56 11.60 8.79
N ALA A 10 -14.71 11.01 8.46
CA ALA A 10 -15.93 11.80 8.23
C ALA A 10 -16.43 12.32 9.59
N LEU A 11 -16.45 13.64 9.78
CA LEU A 11 -17.07 14.26 10.95
C LEU A 11 -18.60 14.16 10.85
N VAL A 12 -19.23 13.53 11.84
CA VAL A 12 -20.60 13.84 12.26
C VAL A 12 -20.48 14.53 13.61
N SER A 13 -20.90 15.80 13.68
CA SER A 13 -20.78 16.63 14.88
C SER A 13 -21.79 16.22 15.97
N LYS A 14 -21.35 16.29 17.23
CA LYS A 14 -22.14 16.62 18.44
C LYS A 14 -21.18 17.00 19.59
N ILE A 15 -21.64 17.90 20.45
CA ILE A 15 -20.89 18.87 21.28
C ILE A 15 -20.64 18.37 22.74
N GLN A 16 -19.35 18.43 23.21
CA GLN A 16 -18.67 18.71 24.53
C GLN A 16 -19.20 18.28 25.95
N PRO A 17 -18.41 18.33 27.10
CA PRO A 17 -16.93 18.42 27.41
C PRO A 17 -16.44 17.49 28.62
N PRO A 18 -15.34 17.68 29.41
CA PRO A 18 -14.13 16.80 29.43
C PRO A 18 -13.57 16.23 30.81
N ALA A 19 -12.49 15.41 30.71
CA ALA A 19 -11.38 15.05 31.66
C ALA A 19 -11.57 13.89 32.70
N PRO A 20 -10.52 13.15 33.18
CA PRO A 20 -9.09 13.48 33.18
C PRO A 20 -8.09 12.44 32.60
N SER A 21 -6.89 12.96 32.38
CA SER A 21 -5.64 12.38 31.89
C SER A 21 -5.07 11.20 32.69
N THR A 22 -4.49 10.22 31.99
CA THR A 22 -3.30 9.48 32.42
C THR A 22 -2.37 9.20 31.23
N TYR A 23 -1.08 9.38 31.47
CA TYR A 23 0.08 9.31 30.55
C TYR A 23 0.44 7.86 30.17
N ALA A 24 0.90 7.60 28.93
CA ALA A 24 1.87 6.55 28.53
C ALA A 24 2.29 6.73 27.05
N PRO A 25 3.45 6.20 26.60
CA PRO A 25 4.48 6.93 25.87
C PRO A 25 4.20 7.15 24.37
N ALA A 26 4.89 8.15 23.80
CA ALA A 26 4.91 8.46 22.38
C ALA A 26 5.35 7.26 21.54
N THR A 27 4.47 6.78 20.66
CA THR A 27 4.82 5.87 19.57
C THR A 27 5.30 6.67 18.36
N ALA A 28 6.40 6.19 17.78
CA ALA A 28 7.08 6.68 16.59
C ALA A 28 6.14 6.76 15.35
N PRO A 29 6.48 7.54 14.31
CA PRO A 29 5.57 7.82 13.19
C PRO A 29 5.18 6.56 12.42
N ALA A 30 3.96 6.57 11.88
CA ALA A 30 3.45 5.51 11.00
C ALA A 30 4.44 5.21 9.86
N SER A 31 4.60 3.93 9.53
CA SER A 31 5.45 3.46 8.43
C SER A 31 5.12 4.22 7.14
N PRO A 32 6.11 4.63 6.33
CA PRO A 32 5.87 5.25 5.03
C PRO A 32 5.29 4.22 4.09
N THR A 33 3.98 4.06 4.16
CA THR A 33 3.33 2.92 3.54
C THR A 33 3.43 2.95 2.01
N SER A 34 3.78 1.79 1.46
CA SER A 34 4.04 1.57 0.05
C SER A 34 2.83 0.89 -0.59
N ALA A 35 2.45 1.27 -1.81
CA ALA A 35 1.39 0.57 -2.53
C ALA A 35 1.68 0.37 -4.00
N THR A 36 1.24 -0.78 -4.46
CA THR A 36 1.23 -1.14 -5.87
C THR A 36 -0.20 -1.10 -6.36
N ALA A 37 -0.49 -0.28 -7.37
CA ALA A 37 -1.72 -0.46 -8.13
C ALA A 37 -1.58 -1.80 -8.87
N THR A 38 -2.30 -2.83 -8.44
CA THR A 38 -2.26 -4.15 -9.06
C THR A 38 -2.94 -4.09 -10.43
N ALA A 39 -2.18 -3.61 -11.42
CA ALA A 39 -2.54 -3.67 -12.81
C ALA A 39 -2.29 -5.08 -13.33
N HIS A 40 -3.25 -5.51 -14.15
CA HIS A 40 -3.33 -6.79 -14.83
C HIS A 40 -1.99 -7.22 -15.47
N PRO A 41 -1.67 -8.53 -15.56
CA PRO A 41 -0.54 -9.00 -16.36
C PRO A 41 -0.67 -8.45 -17.79
N GLY A 42 0.28 -7.59 -18.20
CA GLY A 42 0.25 -6.92 -19.49
C GLY A 42 1.39 -5.93 -19.68
N ARG A 43 1.58 -5.45 -20.91
CA ARG A 43 2.63 -4.47 -21.27
C ARG A 43 2.26 -3.01 -20.91
N ALA A 44 1.21 -2.81 -20.12
CA ALA A 44 0.78 -1.49 -19.69
C ALA A 44 1.69 -0.95 -18.59
N TRP A 45 1.83 0.37 -18.54
CA TRP A 45 2.56 1.02 -17.45
C TRP A 45 1.78 0.85 -16.15
N THR A 46 2.49 0.51 -15.07
CA THR A 46 1.89 0.27 -13.75
C THR A 46 2.20 1.42 -12.82
N PRO A 47 1.18 2.11 -12.25
CA PRO A 47 1.43 3.14 -11.27
C PRO A 47 1.79 2.58 -9.89
N LEU A 48 2.65 3.30 -9.19
CA LEU A 48 3.20 2.96 -7.88
C LEU A 48 3.10 4.17 -6.95
N ALA A 49 3.11 3.92 -5.64
CA ALA A 49 3.18 4.95 -4.61
C ALA A 49 4.15 4.51 -3.52
N GLY A 50 4.98 5.45 -3.06
CA GLY A 50 5.98 5.20 -2.05
C GLY A 50 6.66 6.49 -1.62
N ASP A 51 7.27 6.45 -0.44
CA ASP A 51 8.14 7.50 0.07
C ASP A 51 9.57 7.25 -0.44
N TRP A 52 9.85 7.70 -1.67
CA TRP A 52 11.09 7.35 -2.37
C TRP A 52 12.32 8.05 -1.79
N ASP A 53 12.13 9.17 -1.08
CA ASP A 53 13.17 10.02 -0.50
C ASP A 53 13.18 10.02 1.04
N GLY A 54 12.26 9.29 1.69
CA GLY A 54 12.24 9.08 3.13
C GLY A 54 11.72 10.27 3.93
N ASN A 55 10.89 11.12 3.31
CA ASN A 55 10.37 12.34 3.94
C ASN A 55 9.04 12.14 4.68
N GLY A 56 8.53 10.90 4.72
CA GLY A 56 7.26 10.50 5.32
C GLY A 56 6.06 10.60 4.37
N THR A 57 6.23 11.13 3.15
CA THR A 57 5.14 11.37 2.20
C THR A 57 5.25 10.45 0.99
N ALA A 58 4.20 9.65 0.78
CA ALA A 58 4.08 8.88 -0.44
C ALA A 58 3.88 9.79 -1.66
N THR A 59 4.66 9.51 -2.68
CA THR A 59 4.64 10.22 -3.96
C THR A 59 4.55 9.24 -5.12
N VAL A 60 4.19 9.74 -6.30
CA VAL A 60 3.88 8.88 -7.45
C VAL A 60 5.13 8.27 -8.10
N GLY A 61 4.98 7.04 -8.59
CA GLY A 61 5.94 6.38 -9.47
C GLY A 61 5.24 5.63 -10.60
N LEU A 62 6.00 5.25 -11.61
CA LEU A 62 5.54 4.43 -12.74
C LEU A 62 6.57 3.33 -13.02
N TYR A 63 6.08 2.15 -13.35
CA TYR A 63 6.87 1.06 -13.91
C TYR A 63 6.49 0.82 -15.37
N GLU A 64 7.49 0.86 -16.23
CA GLU A 64 7.38 0.47 -17.63
C GLU A 64 7.87 -1.00 -17.77
N PRO A 65 6.99 -1.93 -18.17
CA PRO A 65 7.30 -3.36 -18.10
C PRO A 65 8.13 -3.90 -19.27
N VAL A 66 8.26 -3.17 -20.38
CA VAL A 66 8.95 -3.68 -21.58
C VAL A 66 10.46 -3.57 -21.43
N ASN A 67 10.95 -2.44 -20.97
CA ASN A 67 12.35 -2.16 -20.64
C ASN A 67 12.65 -2.34 -19.14
N SER A 68 11.67 -2.75 -18.34
CA SER A 68 11.77 -2.93 -16.89
C SER A 68 12.35 -1.70 -16.19
N THR A 69 11.76 -0.53 -16.50
CA THR A 69 12.25 0.78 -16.07
C THR A 69 11.29 1.39 -15.05
N PHE A 70 11.84 1.85 -13.92
CA PHE A 70 11.12 2.59 -12.91
C PHE A 70 11.35 4.09 -13.11
N PHE A 71 10.29 4.87 -12.94
CA PHE A 71 10.26 6.32 -12.96
C PHE A 71 9.64 6.77 -11.64
N LEU A 72 10.44 7.31 -10.73
CA LEU A 72 10.00 7.72 -9.40
C LEU A 72 10.06 9.24 -9.30
N LYS A 73 9.05 9.84 -8.66
CA LYS A 73 8.95 11.27 -8.49
C LYS A 73 8.80 11.59 -7.00
N ASN A 74 9.65 12.45 -6.46
CA ASN A 74 9.69 12.81 -5.03
C ASN A 74 8.69 13.92 -4.67
N SER A 75 7.74 14.23 -5.56
CA SER A 75 6.72 15.25 -5.34
C SER A 75 5.45 14.96 -6.13
N ASN A 76 4.30 15.29 -5.55
CA ASN A 76 2.98 15.12 -6.17
C ASN A 76 2.59 16.33 -7.04
N GLY A 77 3.51 16.78 -7.89
CA GLY A 77 3.33 17.88 -8.84
C GLY A 77 3.54 17.45 -10.29
N PRO A 78 3.18 18.31 -11.27
CA PRO A 78 3.48 18.03 -12.68
C PRO A 78 5.00 17.99 -12.91
N GLY A 79 5.43 17.30 -13.97
CA GLY A 79 6.81 17.29 -14.41
C GLY A 79 7.37 15.88 -14.62
N MET A 80 8.68 15.83 -14.86
CA MET A 80 9.42 14.58 -15.07
C MET A 80 9.67 13.85 -13.74
N ALA A 81 10.03 12.58 -13.85
CA ALA A 81 10.54 11.78 -12.75
C ALA A 81 11.91 12.30 -12.28
N ASP A 82 12.15 12.24 -10.98
CA ASP A 82 13.39 12.66 -10.34
C ASP A 82 14.44 11.53 -10.38
N VAL A 83 13.96 10.28 -10.35
CA VAL A 83 14.80 9.08 -10.37
C VAL A 83 14.30 8.14 -11.47
N VAL A 84 15.19 7.73 -12.38
CA VAL A 84 14.89 6.80 -13.47
C VAL A 84 15.97 5.74 -13.58
N PHE A 85 15.58 4.47 -13.52
CA PHE A 85 16.54 3.35 -13.57
C PHE A 85 15.88 2.06 -14.03
N ARG A 86 16.71 1.13 -14.50
CA ARG A 86 16.29 -0.23 -14.85
C ARG A 86 16.55 -1.19 -13.70
N PHE A 87 15.60 -2.07 -13.44
CA PHE A 87 15.74 -3.17 -12.51
C PHE A 87 14.97 -4.36 -13.06
N GLY A 88 15.58 -5.55 -13.06
CA GLY A 88 14.98 -6.77 -13.63
C GLY A 88 15.20 -6.96 -15.14
N PRO A 89 14.71 -8.09 -15.67
CA PRO A 89 14.94 -8.51 -17.06
C PRO A 89 14.13 -7.69 -18.07
N VAL A 90 14.80 -7.22 -19.13
CA VAL A 90 14.16 -6.58 -20.28
C VAL A 90 13.35 -7.61 -21.07
N GLY A 91 12.17 -7.21 -21.57
CA GLY A 91 11.30 -8.03 -22.39
C GLY A 91 10.50 -9.09 -21.63
N ARG A 92 10.69 -9.21 -20.31
CA ARG A 92 9.86 -10.04 -19.43
C ARG A 92 8.95 -9.13 -18.62
N VAL A 93 7.65 -9.40 -18.67
CA VAL A 93 6.65 -8.66 -17.92
C VAL A 93 6.56 -9.24 -16.52
N TRP A 94 7.40 -8.73 -15.61
CA TRP A 94 7.30 -9.00 -14.18
C TRP A 94 6.39 -7.97 -13.50
N THR A 95 5.76 -8.36 -12.40
CA THR A 95 4.84 -7.48 -11.68
C THR A 95 5.66 -6.62 -10.72
N PRO A 96 5.62 -5.28 -10.81
CA PRO A 96 6.31 -4.42 -9.85
C PRO A 96 5.61 -4.49 -8.50
N LEU A 97 6.39 -4.27 -7.45
CA LEU A 97 5.90 -3.96 -6.12
C LEU A 97 6.87 -3.03 -5.41
N VAL A 98 6.43 -2.38 -4.34
CA VAL A 98 7.23 -1.40 -3.60
C VAL A 98 7.01 -1.56 -2.11
N GLY A 99 8.07 -1.34 -1.33
CA GLY A 99 8.07 -1.55 0.11
C GLY A 99 9.34 -1.00 0.79
N ASP A 100 9.26 -0.66 2.07
CA ASP A 100 10.43 -0.48 2.94
C ASP A 100 10.95 -1.84 3.43
N TRP A 101 11.70 -2.53 2.58
CA TRP A 101 12.15 -3.91 2.82
C TRP A 101 13.15 -4.04 3.98
N ASP A 102 13.92 -2.99 4.26
CA ASP A 102 14.95 -2.98 5.30
C ASP A 102 14.70 -2.01 6.46
N GLY A 103 13.49 -1.46 6.54
CA GLY A 103 13.00 -0.72 7.70
C GLY A 103 13.77 0.56 7.93
N ASN A 104 14.26 1.19 6.87
CA ASN A 104 15.04 2.41 6.95
C ASN A 104 14.19 3.68 6.73
N GLY A 105 12.88 3.52 6.52
CA GLY A 105 11.94 4.59 6.25
C GLY A 105 11.88 5.02 4.79
N ILE A 106 12.53 4.30 3.86
CA ILE A 106 12.52 4.62 2.42
C ILE A 106 11.81 3.49 1.67
N THR A 107 10.76 3.85 0.94
CA THR A 107 10.13 2.90 0.01
C THR A 107 11.07 2.61 -1.15
N THR A 108 11.31 1.31 -1.39
CA THR A 108 12.18 0.85 -2.49
C THR A 108 11.51 -0.20 -3.36
N VAL A 109 12.05 -0.39 -4.56
CA VAL A 109 11.40 -1.21 -5.60
C VAL A 109 11.63 -2.71 -5.44
N GLY A 110 10.67 -3.48 -5.96
CA GLY A 110 10.74 -4.92 -6.11
C GLY A 110 10.07 -5.38 -7.40
N LEU A 111 10.36 -6.61 -7.81
CA LEU A 111 9.69 -7.29 -8.91
C LEU A 111 9.29 -8.71 -8.50
N PHE A 112 8.13 -9.15 -8.97
CA PHE A 112 7.64 -10.50 -8.81
C PHE A 112 7.60 -11.21 -10.16
N ASP A 113 8.26 -12.36 -10.23
CA ASP A 113 8.18 -13.28 -11.36
C ASP A 113 7.03 -14.27 -11.15
N PRO A 114 5.87 -14.08 -11.80
CA PRO A 114 4.73 -14.98 -11.62
C PRO A 114 5.02 -16.39 -12.15
N ALA A 115 5.98 -16.55 -13.08
CA ALA A 115 6.29 -17.84 -13.68
C ALA A 115 6.97 -18.80 -12.70
N THR A 116 7.67 -18.26 -11.70
CA THR A 116 8.40 -19.03 -10.69
C THR A 116 7.96 -18.74 -9.26
N SER A 117 7.04 -17.80 -9.08
CA SER A 117 6.64 -17.23 -7.78
C SER A 117 7.83 -16.67 -6.99
N THR A 118 8.77 -16.04 -7.69
CA THR A 118 10.00 -15.50 -7.11
C THR A 118 9.88 -13.99 -6.93
N PHE A 119 10.18 -13.51 -5.73
CA PHE A 119 10.32 -12.10 -5.40
C PHE A 119 11.79 -11.67 -5.56
N TYR A 120 12.00 -10.52 -6.17
CA TYR A 120 13.28 -9.85 -6.35
C TYR A 120 13.16 -8.45 -5.75
N LEU A 121 13.67 -8.26 -4.54
CA LEU A 121 13.53 -7.01 -3.80
C LEU A 121 14.86 -6.28 -3.76
N ARG A 122 14.83 -4.95 -3.81
CA ARG A 122 16.04 -4.13 -3.86
C ARG A 122 15.93 -2.99 -2.86
N ASN A 123 16.89 -2.88 -1.95
CA ASN A 123 16.91 -1.87 -0.89
C ASN A 123 17.43 -0.50 -1.38
N SER A 124 17.34 -0.21 -2.67
CA SER A 124 17.74 1.08 -3.23
C SER A 124 17.03 1.37 -4.54
N ASN A 125 16.69 2.63 -4.76
CA ASN A 125 16.06 3.12 -5.99
C ASN A 125 17.12 3.43 -7.07
N SER A 126 17.85 2.40 -7.47
CA SER A 126 18.94 2.46 -8.45
C SER A 126 19.04 1.19 -9.29
N ALA A 127 19.81 1.20 -10.38
CA ALA A 127 20.06 -0.01 -11.15
C ALA A 127 20.99 -1.00 -10.41
N GLY A 128 20.79 -2.31 -10.59
CA GLY A 128 21.66 -3.35 -10.04
C GLY A 128 20.92 -4.66 -9.76
N VAL A 129 21.59 -5.58 -9.08
CA VAL A 129 21.02 -6.90 -8.69
C VAL A 129 20.07 -6.79 -7.51
N ALA A 130 19.13 -7.72 -7.37
CA ALA A 130 18.25 -7.74 -6.19
C ALA A 130 19.08 -7.92 -4.90
N SER A 131 18.70 -7.21 -3.83
CA SER A 131 19.25 -7.38 -2.49
C SER A 131 18.75 -8.66 -1.83
N VAL A 132 17.49 -9.02 -2.10
CA VAL A 132 16.82 -10.19 -1.52
C VAL A 132 16.07 -10.93 -2.62
N VAL A 133 16.25 -12.25 -2.69
CA VAL A 133 15.59 -13.12 -3.69
C VAL A 133 15.10 -14.39 -3.02
N PHE A 134 13.81 -14.69 -3.15
CA PHE A 134 13.21 -15.90 -2.59
C PHE A 134 11.90 -16.26 -3.30
N ARG A 135 11.45 -17.50 -3.12
CA ARG A 135 10.16 -17.98 -3.61
C ARG A 135 9.13 -17.99 -2.51
N PHE A 136 7.92 -17.54 -2.81
CA PHE A 136 6.78 -17.64 -1.92
C PHE A 136 5.53 -17.90 -2.74
N GLY A 137 4.70 -18.86 -2.31
CA GLY A 137 3.50 -19.27 -3.03
C GLY A 137 3.73 -20.09 -4.31
N PRO A 138 2.65 -20.49 -4.99
CA PRO A 138 2.68 -21.34 -6.17
C PRO A 138 3.02 -20.57 -7.46
N ALA A 139 3.92 -21.14 -8.26
CA ALA A 139 4.26 -20.65 -9.59
C ALA A 139 3.07 -20.75 -10.56
N ASN A 140 2.97 -19.79 -11.50
CA ASN A 140 1.93 -19.72 -12.54
C ASN A 140 0.48 -19.75 -12.02
N ALA A 141 0.24 -19.36 -10.76
CA ALA A 141 -1.09 -19.44 -10.17
C ALA A 141 -1.98 -18.21 -10.44
N GLY A 142 -1.45 -17.17 -11.10
CA GLY A 142 -2.17 -15.91 -11.31
C GLY A 142 -2.43 -15.15 -10.01
N TRP A 143 -1.66 -15.43 -8.96
CA TRP A 143 -1.77 -14.73 -7.69
C TRP A 143 -1.13 -13.34 -7.78
N THR A 144 -1.74 -12.39 -7.08
CA THR A 144 -1.32 -10.99 -7.11
C THR A 144 -0.36 -10.71 -5.95
N PRO A 145 0.87 -10.23 -6.20
CA PRO A 145 1.82 -9.88 -5.15
C PRO A 145 1.36 -8.64 -4.38
N LEU A 146 1.63 -8.63 -3.09
CA LEU A 146 1.33 -7.57 -2.14
C LEU A 146 2.59 -7.24 -1.34
N ALA A 147 2.65 -6.01 -0.81
CA ALA A 147 3.67 -5.56 0.13
C ALA A 147 3.00 -4.76 1.25
N GLY A 148 3.48 -4.87 2.47
CA GLY A 148 2.99 -4.10 3.61
C GLY A 148 3.57 -4.57 4.94
N ASP A 149 3.45 -3.73 5.96
CA ASP A 149 3.82 -4.02 7.34
C ASP A 149 2.70 -4.80 8.04
N TRP A 150 2.66 -6.12 7.86
CA TRP A 150 1.55 -6.96 8.34
C TRP A 150 1.54 -7.18 9.85
N ASN A 151 2.66 -6.93 10.53
CA ASN A 151 2.88 -7.21 11.95
C ASN A 151 3.22 -5.97 12.79
N GLY A 152 3.26 -4.78 12.19
CA GLY A 152 3.49 -3.51 12.86
C GLY A 152 4.92 -3.35 13.36
N ASP A 153 5.90 -3.93 12.67
CA ASP A 153 7.33 -3.82 13.03
C ASP A 153 8.08 -2.75 12.23
N HIS A 154 7.35 -1.98 11.43
CA HIS A 154 7.84 -0.92 10.56
C HIS A 154 8.70 -1.40 9.39
N ARG A 155 8.62 -2.69 9.03
CA ARG A 155 9.16 -3.21 7.77
C ARG A 155 8.07 -3.74 6.88
N ASP A 156 8.10 -3.31 5.62
CA ASP A 156 7.25 -3.92 4.62
C ASP A 156 7.77 -5.32 4.30
N THR A 157 6.86 -6.29 4.35
CA THR A 157 7.09 -7.66 3.93
C THR A 157 6.09 -8.05 2.85
N ILE A 158 6.11 -9.29 2.37
CA ILE A 158 5.37 -9.67 1.17
C ILE A 158 4.07 -10.40 1.49
N GLY A 159 3.18 -10.41 0.51
CA GLY A 159 2.00 -11.25 0.51
C GLY A 159 1.60 -11.66 -0.90
N LEU A 160 0.65 -12.58 -0.99
CA LEU A 160 0.00 -12.98 -2.22
C LEU A 160 -1.51 -13.03 -2.02
N PHE A 161 -2.25 -12.49 -2.98
CA PHE A 161 -3.70 -12.63 -3.07
C PHE A 161 -4.07 -13.66 -4.12
N ASN A 162 -4.85 -14.66 -3.72
CA ASN A 162 -5.47 -15.61 -4.62
C ASN A 162 -6.87 -15.09 -5.02
N PRO A 163 -7.03 -14.55 -6.24
CA PRO A 163 -8.32 -14.00 -6.69
C PRO A 163 -9.40 -15.09 -6.88
N ALA A 164 -8.99 -16.34 -7.12
CA ALA A 164 -9.93 -17.44 -7.32
C ALA A 164 -10.64 -17.84 -6.03
N THR A 165 -10.01 -17.65 -4.87
CA THR A 165 -10.58 -18.01 -3.55
C THR A 165 -10.82 -16.80 -2.65
N SER A 166 -10.49 -15.59 -3.11
CA SER A 166 -10.46 -14.36 -2.31
C SER A 166 -9.67 -14.51 -1.01
N THR A 167 -8.52 -15.18 -1.10
CA THR A 167 -7.66 -15.46 0.07
C THR A 167 -6.37 -14.66 -0.01
N PHE A 168 -6.02 -14.00 1.08
CA PHE A 168 -4.75 -13.34 1.31
C PHE A 168 -3.81 -14.30 2.05
N TYR A 169 -2.57 -14.38 1.59
CA TYR A 169 -1.47 -15.11 2.21
C TYR A 169 -0.36 -14.11 2.52
N LEU A 170 -0.14 -13.79 3.79
CA LEU A 170 0.80 -12.76 4.22
C LEU A 170 1.99 -13.41 4.94
N LYS A 171 3.18 -12.85 4.73
CA LYS A 171 4.44 -13.34 5.29
C LYS A 171 5.12 -12.19 6.01
N ASN A 172 5.45 -12.37 7.29
CA ASN A 172 6.11 -11.36 8.13
C ASN A 172 7.63 -11.41 8.02
N SER A 173 8.16 -11.98 6.94
CA SER A 173 9.59 -12.09 6.68
C SER A 173 9.86 -12.14 5.18
N LEU A 174 11.05 -11.68 4.77
CA LEU A 174 11.50 -11.71 3.39
C LEU A 174 12.20 -13.04 3.05
N ALA A 175 11.47 -14.14 3.27
CA ALA A 175 11.94 -15.49 3.05
C ALA A 175 10.83 -16.37 2.49
N GLY A 176 11.22 -17.51 1.91
CA GLY A 176 10.26 -18.53 1.49
C GLY A 176 9.60 -19.25 2.66
N GLY A 177 8.79 -20.25 2.33
CA GLY A 177 8.06 -21.07 3.30
C GLY A 177 6.57 -20.77 3.37
N ALA A 178 5.92 -21.25 4.43
CA ALA A 178 4.48 -21.06 4.64
C ALA A 178 4.15 -19.61 4.99
N ALA A 179 2.95 -19.17 4.62
CA ALA A 179 2.41 -17.88 5.06
C ALA A 179 2.24 -17.86 6.58
N ASP A 180 2.50 -16.73 7.21
CA ASP A 180 2.28 -16.52 8.64
C ASP A 180 0.79 -16.22 8.92
N VAL A 181 0.12 -15.59 7.94
CA VAL A 181 -1.31 -15.32 7.98
C VAL A 181 -1.99 -15.80 6.69
N SER A 182 -3.15 -16.44 6.83
CA SER A 182 -4.04 -16.79 5.73
C SER A 182 -5.46 -16.37 6.07
N ALA A 183 -6.03 -15.46 5.28
CA ALA A 183 -7.33 -14.86 5.55
C ALA A 183 -8.19 -14.78 4.29
N ARG A 184 -9.41 -15.29 4.35
CA ARG A 184 -10.43 -15.06 3.31
C ARG A 184 -11.18 -13.77 3.59
N PHE A 185 -11.23 -12.88 2.61
CA PHE A 185 -11.95 -11.63 2.70
C PHE A 185 -12.62 -11.34 1.37
N GLY A 186 -13.89 -10.90 1.40
CA GLY A 186 -14.67 -10.61 0.19
C GLY A 186 -15.15 -11.84 -0.59
N PRO A 187 -15.87 -11.60 -1.70
CA PRO A 187 -16.50 -12.64 -2.50
C PRO A 187 -15.52 -13.33 -3.46
N THR A 188 -15.59 -14.66 -3.47
CA THR A 188 -14.85 -15.54 -4.39
C THR A 188 -15.18 -15.27 -5.86
N GLY A 189 -14.16 -15.19 -6.72
CA GLY A 189 -14.34 -15.19 -8.18
C GLY A 189 -14.98 -13.93 -8.76
N LYS A 190 -15.05 -12.82 -8.02
CA LYS A 190 -15.60 -11.54 -8.50
C LYS A 190 -14.61 -10.64 -9.22
N GLY A 191 -13.32 -11.02 -9.28
CA GLY A 191 -12.29 -10.19 -9.88
C GLY A 191 -12.03 -8.88 -9.13
N TRP A 192 -12.36 -8.84 -7.83
CA TRP A 192 -12.05 -7.70 -6.97
C TRP A 192 -10.53 -7.57 -6.80
N LYS A 193 -10.05 -6.33 -6.76
CA LYS A 193 -8.62 -6.03 -6.70
C LYS A 193 -8.17 -5.91 -5.24
N PRO A 194 -7.08 -6.57 -4.81
CA PRO A 194 -6.58 -6.43 -3.46
C PRO A 194 -6.00 -5.03 -3.24
N LEU A 195 -6.20 -4.52 -2.03
CA LEU A 195 -5.61 -3.30 -1.49
C LEU A 195 -4.92 -3.63 -0.16
N MET A 196 -4.04 -2.73 0.25
CA MET A 196 -3.34 -2.79 1.53
C MET A 196 -3.12 -1.39 2.07
N GLY A 197 -3.16 -1.29 3.38
CA GLY A 197 -2.84 -0.07 4.09
C GLY A 197 -3.22 -0.12 5.56
N ASP A 198 -2.57 0.72 6.35
CA ASP A 198 -3.04 1.08 7.67
C ASP A 198 -4.31 1.96 7.57
N TRP A 199 -5.47 1.34 7.69
CA TRP A 199 -6.77 2.01 7.52
C TRP A 199 -7.26 2.71 8.79
N ASP A 200 -6.74 2.33 9.96
CA ASP A 200 -7.18 2.84 11.26
C ASP A 200 -6.09 3.60 12.03
N GLY A 201 -4.89 3.71 11.46
CA GLY A 201 -3.79 4.50 12.00
C GLY A 201 -3.05 3.80 13.13
N ASN A 202 -3.09 2.46 13.19
CA ASN A 202 -2.46 1.70 14.27
C ASN A 202 -1.01 1.28 13.98
N GLY A 203 -0.48 1.63 12.79
CA GLY A 203 0.87 1.29 12.35
C GLY A 203 0.98 -0.06 11.64
N THR A 204 -0.09 -0.86 11.55
CA THR A 204 -0.12 -2.15 10.84
C THR A 204 -0.89 -2.02 9.54
N ASP A 205 -0.29 -2.45 8.44
CA ASP A 205 -1.00 -2.57 7.17
C ASP A 205 -1.97 -3.76 7.20
N THR A 206 -3.19 -3.51 6.72
CA THR A 206 -4.25 -4.50 6.70
C THR A 206 -4.94 -4.59 5.35
N VAL A 207 -5.57 -5.74 5.09
CA VAL A 207 -6.14 -6.07 3.77
C VAL A 207 -7.38 -5.24 3.42
N GLY A 208 -7.52 -4.95 2.14
CA GLY A 208 -8.70 -4.33 1.55
C GLY A 208 -9.03 -4.93 0.18
N LEU A 209 -10.22 -4.65 -0.33
CA LEU A 209 -10.66 -5.03 -1.66
C LEU A 209 -11.37 -3.87 -2.36
N PHE A 210 -11.14 -3.75 -3.67
CA PHE A 210 -11.87 -2.85 -4.54
C PHE A 210 -12.74 -3.63 -5.50
N ASP A 211 -14.03 -3.32 -5.52
CA ASP A 211 -14.98 -3.77 -6.52
C ASP A 211 -14.98 -2.78 -7.71
N PRO A 212 -14.33 -3.11 -8.84
CA PRO A 212 -14.32 -2.23 -10.01
C PRO A 212 -15.70 -2.09 -10.67
N ALA A 213 -16.60 -3.07 -10.48
CA ALA A 213 -17.92 -3.06 -11.10
C ALA A 213 -18.89 -2.13 -10.38
N ALA A 214 -18.74 -1.96 -9.07
CA ALA A 214 -19.55 -1.05 -8.26
C ALA A 214 -18.83 0.25 -7.86
N SER A 215 -17.52 0.33 -8.12
CA SER A 215 -16.61 1.38 -7.60
C SER A 215 -16.65 1.49 -6.07
N VAL A 216 -16.70 0.34 -5.39
CA VAL A 216 -16.79 0.26 -3.92
C VAL A 216 -15.47 -0.24 -3.36
N PHE A 217 -15.02 0.42 -2.30
CA PHE A 217 -13.89 0.03 -1.48
C PHE A 217 -14.41 -0.70 -0.25
N TYR A 218 -13.76 -1.79 0.12
CA TYR A 218 -14.03 -2.60 1.31
C TYR A 218 -12.72 -2.76 2.08
N LEU A 219 -12.59 -2.06 3.21
CA LEU A 219 -11.37 -2.01 4.01
C LEU A 219 -11.58 -2.75 5.33
N ARG A 220 -10.58 -3.51 5.75
CA ARG A 220 -10.64 -4.33 6.95
C ARG A 220 -9.44 -4.01 7.84
N ASN A 221 -9.69 -3.68 9.10
CA ASN A 221 -8.67 -3.26 10.06
C ASN A 221 -7.97 -4.47 10.74
N SER A 222 -8.00 -5.64 10.10
CA SER A 222 -7.32 -6.83 10.60
C SER A 222 -7.05 -7.81 9.47
N ASN A 223 -5.94 -8.54 9.58
CA ASN A 223 -5.54 -9.58 8.64
C ASN A 223 -6.23 -10.92 8.99
N SER A 224 -7.57 -10.91 9.05
CA SER A 224 -8.41 -12.05 9.44
C SER A 224 -9.62 -12.19 8.51
N ALA A 225 -10.39 -13.27 8.61
CA ALA A 225 -11.64 -13.41 7.86
C ALA A 225 -12.80 -12.62 8.49
N GLY A 226 -13.71 -12.08 7.67
CA GLY A 226 -14.93 -11.42 8.13
C GLY A 226 -15.43 -10.31 7.19
N VAL A 227 -16.32 -9.44 7.70
CA VAL A 227 -16.89 -8.30 6.96
C VAL A 227 -16.00 -7.06 7.01
N ALA A 228 -16.11 -6.17 6.03
CA ALA A 228 -15.34 -4.93 6.02
C ALA A 228 -15.67 -4.04 7.25
N ASN A 229 -14.66 -3.38 7.82
CA ASN A 229 -14.85 -2.37 8.86
C ASN A 229 -15.32 -1.04 8.25
N LEU A 230 -14.82 -0.72 7.07
CA LEU A 230 -15.17 0.48 6.32
C LEU A 230 -15.51 0.09 4.89
N SER A 231 -16.58 0.67 4.35
CA SER A 231 -16.84 0.60 2.92
C SER A 231 -17.40 1.91 2.41
N PHE A 232 -16.99 2.29 1.21
CA PHE A 232 -17.43 3.53 0.57
C PHE A 232 -17.33 3.41 -0.95
N ARG A 233 -18.14 4.21 -1.66
CA ARG A 233 -18.04 4.35 -3.11
C ARG A 233 -17.21 5.56 -3.46
N PHE A 234 -16.34 5.41 -4.45
CA PHE A 234 -15.59 6.54 -4.99
C PHE A 234 -15.25 6.31 -6.45
N GLY A 235 -15.46 7.33 -7.28
CA GLY A 235 -15.24 7.28 -8.72
C GLY A 235 -16.33 6.53 -9.49
N PRO A 236 -16.23 6.54 -10.84
CA PRO A 236 -17.19 5.86 -11.70
C PRO A 236 -16.98 4.35 -11.74
N ALA A 237 -18.07 3.60 -11.63
CA ALA A 237 -18.12 2.15 -11.84
C ALA A 237 -17.70 1.76 -13.28
N ASN A 238 -17.08 0.59 -13.43
CA ASN A 238 -16.66 0.02 -14.73
C ASN A 238 -15.73 0.93 -15.55
N SER A 239 -15.03 1.86 -14.91
CA SER A 239 -14.18 2.87 -15.59
C SER A 239 -12.76 2.39 -15.90
N GLY A 240 -12.43 1.14 -15.53
CA GLY A 240 -11.05 0.63 -15.60
C GLY A 240 -10.10 1.29 -14.61
N TRP A 241 -10.59 2.13 -13.69
CA TRP A 241 -9.76 2.79 -12.69
C TRP A 241 -9.04 1.76 -11.82
N ILE A 242 -7.76 2.01 -11.58
CA ILE A 242 -6.94 1.25 -10.67
C ILE A 242 -6.73 2.12 -9.43
N PRO A 243 -7.12 1.63 -8.25
CA PRO A 243 -6.83 2.30 -6.99
C PRO A 243 -5.34 2.22 -6.66
N LEU A 244 -4.84 3.28 -6.04
CA LEU A 244 -3.50 3.38 -5.51
C LEU A 244 -3.60 3.91 -4.07
N THR A 245 -3.02 3.19 -3.12
CA THR A 245 -3.05 3.55 -1.70
C THR A 245 -1.70 4.16 -1.30
N GLY A 246 -1.61 4.86 -0.17
CA GLY A 246 -0.36 5.48 0.26
C GLY A 246 -0.58 6.57 1.30
N ASN A 247 0.48 6.96 2.00
CA ASN A 247 0.45 8.10 2.91
C ASN A 247 0.68 9.42 2.13
N TRP A 248 -0.38 9.92 1.48
CA TRP A 248 -0.28 11.09 0.59
C TRP A 248 -0.13 12.44 1.31
N SER A 249 -0.35 12.49 2.63
CA SER A 249 -0.33 13.74 3.40
C SER A 249 0.98 14.01 4.13
N GLY A 250 1.90 13.04 4.22
CA GLY A 250 3.16 13.20 4.97
C GLY A 250 2.99 13.26 6.49
N SER A 251 1.76 13.23 6.98
CA SER A 251 1.44 13.27 8.39
C SER A 251 1.68 11.89 9.00
N GLY A 252 2.90 11.61 9.45
CA GLY A 252 3.18 10.50 10.37
C GLY A 252 2.73 10.78 11.81
N LEU A 253 2.08 11.93 12.07
CA LEU A 253 1.68 12.40 13.39
C LEU A 253 0.31 13.09 13.34
N TRP A 254 -0.46 12.82 14.40
CA TRP A 254 -1.72 13.42 14.80
C TRP A 254 -1.70 14.95 14.73
N GLU A 255 -2.55 15.55 13.91
CA GLU A 255 -2.89 16.96 14.05
C GLU A 255 -4.13 17.09 14.93
N TYR A 256 -3.93 17.51 16.18
CA TYR A 256 -4.99 18.14 16.96
C TYR A 256 -4.96 19.63 16.66
N GLU A 257 -5.79 20.09 15.72
CA GLU A 257 -6.13 21.51 15.67
C GLU A 257 -7.19 21.75 16.75
N VAL A 258 -6.76 22.28 17.91
CA VAL A 258 -7.67 22.88 18.88
C VAL A 258 -7.94 24.31 18.42
N GLU A 259 -8.87 24.50 17.51
CA GLU A 259 -9.47 25.83 17.35
C GLU A 259 -10.41 26.08 18.53
N GLY A 260 -10.07 27.08 19.35
CA GLY A 260 -10.97 27.56 20.39
C GLY A 260 -10.32 28.48 21.42
N THR A 261 -10.08 29.74 21.07
CA THR A 261 -10.28 30.82 22.05
C THR A 261 -11.50 31.65 21.61
N PRO A 262 -12.60 31.68 22.38
CA PRO A 262 -13.73 32.56 22.10
C PRO A 262 -13.29 34.02 22.21
N GLN A 263 -13.73 34.84 21.28
CA GLN A 263 -13.55 36.28 21.33
C GLN A 263 -14.12 36.88 22.63
N SER A 264 -13.36 37.75 23.27
CA SER A 264 -13.92 38.79 24.13
C SER A 264 -14.59 39.85 23.23
N PRO A 265 -15.85 40.25 23.48
CA PRO A 265 -16.47 41.33 22.72
C PRO A 265 -15.76 42.67 23.02
N PRO A 266 -15.69 43.59 22.05
CA PRO A 266 -15.10 44.91 22.27
C PRO A 266 -15.93 45.72 23.28
N PRO A 267 -15.31 46.68 23.99
CA PRO A 267 -15.99 47.55 24.94
C PRO A 267 -17.08 48.43 24.30
#